data_AF-A0A942G0W1-F1
#
_entry.id   AF-A0A942G0W1-F1
#
_cell.length_a   1.000
_cell.length_b   1.000
_cell.length_c   1.000
_cell.angle_alpha   90.00
_cell.angle_beta   90.00
_cell.angle_gamma   90.00
#
_symmetry.space_group_name_H-M   'P 1'
#
loop_
_entity.id
_entity.type
_entity.pdbx_description
1 polymer ?
#
loop_
_entity_poly.entity_id
_entity_poly.type
_entity_poly.pdbx_seq_one_letter_code
_entity_poly.pdbx_strand_id
1 'polypeptide(L)'
;PQPLHPDTVSQTFDRLVKGINVRRVTLHALRHSHATLMLAGGVALHVVSRRLGHASEAFTATTYAHVLPQQGAQAAATFAATINGD
;
A
#
# COMPACT_ATOMS: atom_id res chain seq x y z
N PRO A 1 -18.93 -24.33 4.25
CA PRO A 1 -18.18 -23.87 5.44
C PRO A 1 -18.78 -22.52 5.90
N GLN A 2 -19.00 -22.33 7.19
CA GLN A 2 -19.51 -21.05 7.71
C GLN A 2 -18.37 -20.00 7.67
N PRO A 3 -18.64 -18.75 7.26
CA PRO A 3 -17.63 -17.70 7.27
C PRO A 3 -17.13 -17.45 8.71
N LEU A 4 -15.83 -17.23 8.84
CA LEU A 4 -15.25 -16.80 10.11
C LEU A 4 -15.88 -15.47 10.56
N HIS A 5 -15.99 -15.27 11.87
CA HIS A 5 -16.37 -13.97 12.39
C HIS A 5 -15.36 -12.91 11.90
N PRO A 6 -15.78 -11.71 11.45
CA PRO A 6 -14.89 -10.72 10.83
C PRO A 6 -13.65 -10.39 11.66
N ASP A 7 -13.82 -10.33 12.98
CA ASP A 7 -12.73 -9.99 13.89
C ASP A 7 -11.77 -11.13 14.20
N THR A 8 -12.12 -12.38 13.92
CA THR A 8 -11.31 -13.55 14.31
C THR A 8 -9.89 -13.46 13.74
N VAL A 9 -9.76 -12.99 12.50
CA VAL A 9 -8.46 -12.87 11.83
C VAL A 9 -7.63 -11.75 12.47
N SER A 10 -8.22 -10.57 12.69
CA SER A 10 -7.55 -9.43 13.32
C SER A 10 -7.14 -9.72 14.77
N GLN A 11 -8.03 -10.31 15.57
CA GLN A 11 -7.73 -10.65 16.96
C GLN A 11 -6.66 -11.75 17.07
N THR A 12 -6.66 -12.71 16.15
CA THR A 12 -5.62 -13.75 16.12
C THR A 12 -4.28 -13.16 15.74
N PHE A 13 -4.23 -12.29 14.73
CA PHE A 13 -3.00 -11.58 14.38
C PHE A 13 -2.48 -10.72 15.54
N ASP A 14 -3.34 -9.95 16.19
CA ASP A 14 -2.95 -9.11 17.33
C ASP A 14 -2.39 -9.94 18.50
N ARG A 15 -2.92 -11.15 18.74
CA ARG A 15 -2.37 -12.08 19.74
C ARG A 15 -0.98 -12.59 19.34
N LEU A 16 -0.79 -12.95 18.07
CA LEU A 16 0.51 -13.42 17.56
C LEU A 16 1.58 -12.32 17.66
N VAL A 17 1.25 -11.09 17.26
CA VAL A 17 2.18 -9.94 17.34
C VAL A 17 2.55 -9.61 18.79
N LYS A 18 1.62 -9.73 19.75
CA LYS A 18 1.93 -9.56 21.17
C LYS A 18 2.92 -10.60 21.72
N GLY A 19 3.01 -11.77 21.08
CA GLY A 19 3.90 -12.86 21.49
C GLY A 19 5.34 -12.72 20.97
N ILE A 20 5.65 -11.71 20.15
CA ILE A 20 6.97 -11.49 19.56
C ILE A 20 7.52 -10.11 19.94
N ASN A 21 8.84 -9.97 20.01
CA ASN A 21 9.50 -8.72 20.40
C ASN A 21 9.61 -7.73 19.22
N VAL A 22 8.45 -7.25 18.74
CA VAL A 22 8.36 -6.23 17.70
C VAL A 22 7.45 -5.10 18.15
N ARG A 23 7.61 -3.92 17.53
CA ARG A 23 6.66 -2.82 17.70
C ARG A 23 5.26 -3.32 17.30
N ARG A 24 4.25 -3.00 18.12
CA ARG A 24 2.85 -3.33 17.84
C ARG A 24 2.48 -2.91 16.41
N VAL A 25 2.03 -3.88 15.62
CA VAL A 25 1.52 -3.73 14.25
C VAL A 25 0.18 -4.46 14.14
N THR A 26 -0.72 -3.94 13.30
CA THR A 26 -2.04 -4.55 13.02
C THR A 26 -2.08 -5.04 11.58
N LEU A 27 -3.04 -5.92 11.25
CA LEU A 27 -3.26 -6.34 9.85
C LEU A 27 -3.55 -5.15 8.93
N HIS A 28 -4.28 -4.15 9.42
CA HIS A 28 -4.57 -2.94 8.66
C HIS A 28 -3.30 -2.12 8.38
N ALA A 29 -2.39 -2.04 9.35
CA ALA A 29 -1.09 -1.40 9.15
C ALA A 29 -0.24 -2.15 8.11
N LEU A 30 -0.30 -3.48 8.07
CA LEU A 30 0.32 -4.27 7.00
C LEU A 30 -0.30 -3.99 5.62
N ARG A 31 -1.63 -3.85 5.55
CA ARG A 31 -2.33 -3.46 4.32
C ARG A 31 -1.86 -2.09 3.80
N HIS A 32 -1.69 -1.11 4.70
CA HIS A 32 -1.10 0.17 4.33
C HIS A 32 0.34 0.04 3.85
N SER A 33 1.16 -0.73 4.56
CA SER A 33 2.57 -0.95 4.20
C SER A 33 2.70 -1.58 2.81
N HIS A 34 1.87 -2.59 2.49
CA HIS A 34 1.82 -3.20 1.17
C HIS A 34 1.48 -2.18 0.07
N ALA A 35 0.51 -1.29 0.31
CA ALA A 35 0.14 -0.24 -0.64
C ALA A 35 1.26 0.78 -0.85
N THR A 36 1.86 1.28 0.24
CA THR A 36 3.00 2.20 0.21
C THR A 36 4.17 1.60 -0.58
N LEU A 37 4.52 0.33 -0.32
CA LEU A 37 5.62 -0.35 -1.03
C LEU A 37 5.36 -0.49 -2.53
N MET A 38 4.13 -0.84 -2.93
CA MET A 38 3.78 -0.90 -4.35
C MET A 38 3.88 0.46 -5.04
N LEU A 39 3.36 1.52 -4.40
CA LEU A 39 3.42 2.87 -4.96
C LEU A 39 4.87 3.37 -5.03
N ALA A 40 5.67 3.16 -3.98
CA ALA A 40 7.08 3.51 -3.96
C ALA A 40 7.89 2.74 -5.03
N GLY A 41 7.46 1.51 -5.35
CA GLY A 41 8.00 0.69 -6.44
C GLY A 41 7.50 1.05 -7.84
N GLY A 42 6.77 2.17 -8.00
CA GLY A 42 6.30 2.66 -9.29
C GLY A 42 5.02 1.99 -9.83
N VAL A 43 4.35 1.15 -9.03
CA VAL A 43 3.06 0.57 -9.45
C VAL A 43 2.03 1.69 -9.56
N ALA A 44 1.29 1.72 -10.67
CA ALA A 44 0.29 2.74 -10.92
C ALA A 44 -0.83 2.74 -9.85
N LEU A 45 -1.27 3.94 -9.45
CA LEU A 45 -2.28 4.13 -8.41
C LEU A 45 -3.56 3.32 -8.65
N HIS A 46 -4.07 3.30 -9.89
CA HIS A 46 -5.28 2.56 -10.25
C HIS A 46 -5.14 1.04 -10.03
N VAL A 47 -3.94 0.49 -10.27
CA VAL A 47 -3.63 -0.92 -10.04
C VAL A 47 -3.63 -1.21 -8.54
N VAL A 48 -2.97 -0.36 -7.76
CA VAL A 48 -2.94 -0.48 -6.29
C VAL A 48 -4.35 -0.38 -5.71
N SER A 49 -5.15 0.60 -6.16
CA SER A 49 -6.52 0.81 -5.72
C SER A 49 -7.41 -0.42 -5.96
N ARG A 50 -7.37 -0.95 -7.19
CA ARG A 50 -8.10 -2.16 -7.57
C ARG A 50 -7.65 -3.38 -6.77
N ARG A 51 -6.33 -3.56 -6.58
CA ARG A 51 -5.76 -4.67 -5.80
C ARG A 51 -6.20 -4.63 -4.33
N LEU A 52 -6.39 -3.43 -3.78
CA LEU A 52 -6.92 -3.24 -2.44
C LEU A 52 -8.44 -3.39 -2.38
N GLY A 53 -9.15 -3.33 -3.51
CA GLY A 53 -10.61 -3.33 -3.55
C GLY A 53 -11.22 -2.01 -3.03
N HIS A 54 -10.51 -0.90 -3.18
CA HIS A 54 -11.08 0.41 -2.88
C HIS A 54 -12.12 0.79 -3.92
N ALA A 55 -13.27 1.31 -3.47
CA ALA A 55 -14.35 1.73 -4.36
C ALA A 55 -13.98 2.94 -5.24
N SER A 56 -12.93 3.68 -4.87
CA SER A 56 -12.46 4.85 -5.60
C SER A 56 -10.94 4.98 -5.53
N GLU A 57 -10.36 5.34 -6.67
CA GLU A 57 -8.95 5.71 -6.77
C GLU A 57 -8.65 6.99 -5.98
N ALA A 58 -9.60 7.92 -5.91
CA ALA A 58 -9.44 9.15 -5.13
C ALA A 58 -9.22 8.86 -3.65
N PHE A 59 -9.92 7.86 -3.08
CA PHE A 59 -9.68 7.41 -1.71
C PHE A 59 -8.24 6.89 -1.52
N THR A 60 -7.73 6.20 -2.54
CA THR A 60 -6.37 5.66 -2.54
C THR A 60 -5.35 6.78 -2.66
N ALA A 61 -5.58 7.75 -3.56
CA ALA A 61 -4.74 8.93 -3.74
C ALA A 61 -4.62 9.73 -2.43
N THR A 62 -5.75 10.03 -1.80
CA THR A 62 -5.79 10.78 -0.53
C THR A 62 -5.04 10.03 0.58
N THR A 63 -5.25 8.72 0.70
CA THR A 63 -4.62 7.90 1.75
C THR A 63 -3.09 7.83 1.58
N TYR A 64 -2.60 7.76 0.35
CA TYR A 64 -1.17 7.54 0.04
C TYR A 64 -0.48 8.75 -0.61
N ALA A 65 -1.06 9.95 -0.47
CA ALA A 65 -0.56 11.18 -1.10
C ALA A 65 0.91 11.47 -0.79
N HIS A 66 1.41 11.05 0.38
CA HIS A 66 2.80 11.23 0.80
C HIS A 66 3.81 10.41 -0.02
N VAL A 67 3.39 9.35 -0.71
CA VAL A 67 4.27 8.51 -1.54
C VAL A 67 4.34 9.01 -2.99
N LEU A 68 3.33 9.74 -3.45
CA LEU A 68 3.22 10.21 -4.84
C LEU A 68 4.31 11.21 -5.29
N PRO A 69 4.82 12.13 -4.45
CA PRO A 69 5.91 13.03 -4.85
C PRO A 69 7.16 12.30 -5.34
N GLN A 70 7.47 11.14 -4.75
CA GLN A 70 8.59 10.30 -5.19
C GLN A 70 8.35 9.75 -6.61
N GLN A 71 7.10 9.41 -6.95
CA GLN A 71 6.73 8.99 -8.30
C GLN A 71 6.84 10.14 -9.31
N GLY A 72 6.52 11.38 -8.89
CA GLY A 72 6.68 12.57 -9.73
C GLY A 72 8.14 12.82 -10.13
N ALA A 73 9.07 12.71 -9.17
CA ALA A 73 10.50 12.83 -9.44
C ALA A 73 11.01 11.74 -10.39
N GLN A 74 10.58 10.49 -10.19
CA GLN A 74 10.90 9.38 -11.09
C GLN A 74 10.34 9.61 -12.50
N ALA A 75 9.09 10.05 -12.62
CA ALA A 75 8.47 10.34 -13.92
C ALA A 75 9.22 11.44 -14.68
N ALA A 76 9.65 12.50 -13.99
CA ALA A 76 10.46 13.56 -14.58
C ALA A 76 11.83 13.05 -15.07
N ALA A 77 12.49 12.19 -14.27
CA ALA A 77 13.76 11.57 -14.66
C ALA A 77 13.60 10.65 -15.88
N THR A 78 12.56 9.81 -15.91
CA THR A 78 12.25 8.95 -17.07
C THR A 78 11.97 9.76 -18.32
N PHE A 79 11.20 10.85 -18.21
CA PHE A 79 10.94 11.75 -19.33
C PHE A 79 12.24 12.36 -19.86
N ALA A 80 13.09 12.89 -18.97
CA ALA A 80 14.39 13.46 -19.34
C ALA A 80 15.29 12.45 -20.07
N ALA A 81 15.40 11.22 -19.58
CA ALA A 81 16.15 10.15 -20.26
C ALA A 81 15.60 9.85 -21.66
N THR A 82 14.27 9.73 -21.77
CA THR A 82 13.60 9.39 -23.04
C THR A 82 13.81 10.47 -24.12
N ILE A 83 13.80 11.75 -23.75
CA ILE A 83 14.03 12.85 -24.71
C ILE A 83 15.51 13.04 -25.05
N ASN A 84 16.42 12.65 -24.16
CA ASN A 84 17.87 12.77 -24.35
C ASN A 84 18.47 11.58 -25.12
N GLY A 85 17.71 10.49 -25.28
CA GLY A 85 18.09 9.34 -26.11
C GLY A 85 19.06 8.35 -25.44
N ASP A 86 19.10 8.33 -24.10
CA ASP A 86 19.81 7.31 -23.31
C ASP A 86 19.01 5.99 -23.21
#